data_AF-A0A1I5C2H4-F1
#
_entry.id   AF-A0A1I5C2H4-F1
#
_cell.length_a   1.000
_cell.length_b   1.000
_cell.length_c   1.000
_cell.angle_alpha   90.00
_cell.angle_beta   90.00
_cell.angle_gamma   90.00
#
_symmetry.space_group_name_H-M   'P 1'
#
loop_
_entity.id
_entity.type
_entity.pdbx_description
1 polymer ?
#
loop_
_entity_poly.entity_id
_entity_poly.type
_entity_poly.pdbx_seq_one_letter_code
_entity_poly.pdbx_strand_id
1 'polypeptide(L)'
;MPEQVLEVRQRIRALLEDLYGGDEFVSTVADAASLRQAGVSSNALVSLLVSMEDAFGFEWDDDVRPEALRSIESLAEHVVSISG
;
A
#
# COMPACT_ATOMS: atom_id res chain seq x y z
N MET A 1 -10.65 12.81 -9.40
CA MET A 1 -9.38 12.53 -8.71
C MET A 1 -9.48 12.10 -7.24
N PRO A 2 -10.61 12.22 -6.50
CA PRO A 2 -10.74 11.53 -5.19
C PRO A 2 -11.21 10.07 -5.33
N GLU A 3 -12.00 9.76 -6.36
CA GLU A 3 -12.49 8.40 -6.65
C GLU A 3 -11.34 7.45 -6.99
N GLN A 4 -10.36 7.90 -7.79
CA GLN A 4 -9.18 7.11 -8.14
C GLN A 4 -8.30 6.77 -6.92
N VAL A 5 -8.12 7.71 -5.99
CA VAL A 5 -7.39 7.45 -4.73
C VAL A 5 -8.11 6.38 -3.90
N LEU A 6 -9.45 6.43 -3.84
CA LEU A 6 -10.25 5.42 -3.13
C LEU A 6 -10.13 4.03 -3.77
N GLU A 7 -10.17 3.94 -5.10
CA GLU A 7 -9.97 2.68 -5.83
C GLU A 7 -8.59 2.08 -5.56
N VAL A 8 -7.54 2.91 -5.61
CA VAL A 8 -6.17 2.49 -5.31
C VAL A 8 -6.04 1.99 -3.86
N ARG A 9 -6.65 2.69 -2.89
CA ARG A 9 -6.66 2.24 -1.48
C ARG A 9 -7.33 0.88 -1.32
N GLN A 10 -8.48 0.67 -1.95
CA GLN A 10 -9.17 -0.63 -1.92
C GLN A 10 -8.32 -1.73 -2.54
N ARG A 11 -7.61 -1.43 -3.64
CA ARG A 11 -6.73 -2.40 -4.27
C ARG A 11 -5.52 -2.75 -3.41
N ILE A 12 -4.90 -1.77 -2.75
CA ILE A 12 -3.81 -2.01 -1.78
C ILE A 12 -4.31 -2.87 -0.62
N ARG A 13 -5.54 -2.67 -0.13
CA ARG A 13 -6.15 -3.52 0.91
C ARG A 13 -6.29 -4.96 0.45
N ALA A 14 -6.81 -5.19 -0.76
CA ALA A 14 -6.89 -6.55 -1.31
C ALA A 14 -5.51 -7.22 -1.39
N LEU A 15 -4.45 -6.49 -1.79
CA LEU A 15 -3.08 -7.03 -1.80
C LEU A 15 -2.58 -7.38 -0.39
N LEU A 16 -2.89 -6.56 0.62
CA LEU A 16 -2.58 -6.88 2.01
C LEU A 16 -3.34 -8.15 2.46
N GLU A 17 -4.62 -8.29 2.10
CA GLU A 17 -5.43 -9.47 2.45
C GLU A 17 -4.84 -10.74 1.86
N ASP A 18 -4.47 -10.71 0.57
CA ASP A 18 -3.86 -11.82 -0.14
C ASP A 18 -2.50 -12.22 0.46
N LEU A 19 -1.70 -11.25 0.89
CA LEU A 19 -0.36 -11.49 1.45
C LEU A 19 -0.39 -11.98 2.91
N TYR A 20 -1.38 -11.58 3.71
CA TYR A 20 -1.42 -11.87 5.15
C TYR A 20 -2.50 -12.85 5.58
N GLY A 21 -3.37 -13.29 4.67
CA GLY A 21 -4.31 -14.39 4.90
C GLY A 21 -5.38 -14.10 5.97
N GLY A 22 -5.73 -12.83 6.19
CA GLY A 22 -6.69 -12.44 7.21
C GLY A 22 -7.38 -11.11 6.93
N ASP A 23 -8.69 -11.20 6.67
CA ASP A 23 -9.60 -10.06 6.46
C ASP A 23 -9.65 -9.12 7.68
N GLU A 24 -9.59 -9.66 8.90
CA GLU A 24 -9.77 -8.89 10.13
C GLU A 24 -8.64 -7.88 10.42
N PHE A 25 -7.39 -8.19 10.04
CA PHE A 25 -6.29 -7.25 10.20
C PHE A 25 -6.41 -6.08 9.23
N VAL A 26 -6.63 -6.39 7.94
CA VAL A 26 -6.65 -5.37 6.91
C VAL A 26 -7.89 -4.49 7.03
N SER A 27 -9.05 -5.07 7.32
CA SER A 27 -10.32 -4.33 7.51
C SER A 27 -10.29 -3.35 8.68
N THR A 28 -9.40 -3.54 9.67
CA THR A 28 -9.33 -2.70 10.88
C THR A 28 -8.23 -1.64 10.86
N VAL A 29 -7.20 -1.78 10.00
CA VAL A 29 -6.13 -0.78 9.89
C VAL A 29 -6.67 0.50 9.25
N ALA A 30 -6.53 1.63 9.94
CA ALA A 30 -6.88 2.94 9.40
C ALA A 30 -5.93 3.35 8.26
N ASP A 31 -6.43 4.03 7.23
CA ASP A 31 -5.64 4.40 6.04
C ASP A 31 -4.36 5.18 6.36
N ALA A 32 -4.42 6.06 7.36
CA ALA A 32 -3.31 6.91 7.81
C ALA A 32 -2.41 6.21 8.87
N ALA A 33 -2.77 5.01 9.33
CA ALA A 33 -1.99 4.30 10.33
C ALA A 33 -0.65 3.83 9.74
N SER A 34 0.38 3.78 10.58
CA SER A 34 1.65 3.20 10.17
C SER A 34 1.52 1.69 10.01
N LEU A 35 1.81 1.18 8.82
CA LEU A 35 1.79 -0.26 8.53
C LEU A 35 2.70 -1.04 9.49
N ARG A 36 3.91 -0.51 9.76
CA ARG A 36 4.85 -1.13 10.70
C ARG A 36 4.29 -1.17 12.13
N GLN A 37 3.67 -0.10 12.60
CA GLN A 37 3.07 -0.07 13.95
C GLN A 37 1.82 -0.94 14.04
N ALA A 38 1.11 -1.13 12.93
CA ALA A 38 0.02 -2.09 12.82
C ALA A 38 0.51 -3.54 12.88
N GLY A 39 1.81 -3.81 12.74
CA GLY A 39 2.38 -5.16 12.83
C GLY A 39 2.77 -5.76 11.48
N VAL A 40 2.71 -4.98 10.39
CA VAL A 40 3.30 -5.39 9.10
C VAL A 40 4.81 -5.48 9.28
N SER A 41 5.35 -6.69 9.17
CA SER A 41 6.80 -6.93 9.26
C SER A 41 7.56 -6.26 8.10
N SER A 42 8.88 -6.13 8.21
CA SER A 42 9.69 -5.58 7.11
C SER A 42 9.62 -6.45 5.84
N ASN A 43 9.62 -7.78 5.98
CA ASN A 43 9.53 -8.69 4.83
C ASN A 43 8.17 -8.58 4.15
N ALA A 44 7.13 -8.53 4.98
CA ALA A 44 5.75 -8.29 4.59
C ALA A 44 5.63 -6.98 3.76
N LEU A 45 6.14 -5.87 4.29
CA LEU A 45 6.15 -4.60 3.57
C LEU A 45 6.84 -4.72 2.21
N VAL A 46 8.01 -5.36 2.13
CA VAL A 46 8.70 -5.57 0.84
C VAL A 46 7.84 -6.41 -0.12
N SER A 47 7.21 -7.49 0.34
CA SER A 47 6.29 -8.29 -0.49
C SER A 47 5.11 -7.49 -1.02
N LEU A 48 4.57 -6.57 -0.21
CA LEU A 48 3.53 -5.63 -0.65
C LEU A 48 4.04 -4.71 -1.75
N LEU A 49 5.22 -4.10 -1.58
CA LEU A 49 5.78 -3.18 -2.57
C LEU A 49 5.98 -3.86 -3.92
N VAL A 50 6.54 -5.07 -3.94
CA VAL A 50 6.68 -5.88 -5.17
C VAL A 50 5.31 -6.20 -5.78
N SER A 51 4.34 -6.61 -4.96
CA SER A 51 2.99 -6.91 -5.45
C SER A 51 2.28 -5.68 -6.04
N MET A 52 2.60 -4.48 -5.54
CA MET A 52 2.08 -3.22 -6.08
C MET A 52 2.66 -2.90 -7.45
N GLU A 53 3.95 -3.15 -7.68
CA GLU A 53 4.58 -2.96 -9.00
C GLU A 53 3.84 -3.76 -10.07
N ASP A 54 3.59 -5.04 -9.81
CA ASP A 54 2.82 -5.92 -10.69
C ASP A 54 1.36 -5.47 -10.84
N ALA A 55 0.72 -5.08 -9.75
CA ALA A 55 -0.72 -4.74 -9.75
C ALA A 55 -1.04 -3.42 -10.44
N PHE A 56 -0.13 -2.45 -10.38
CA PHE A 56 -0.32 -1.10 -10.91
C PHE A 56 0.55 -0.81 -12.14
N GLY A 57 1.48 -1.70 -12.50
CA GLY A 57 2.30 -1.59 -13.71
C GLY A 57 3.37 -0.50 -13.63
N PHE A 58 4.03 -0.35 -12.48
CA PHE A 58 5.14 0.59 -12.27
C PHE A 58 6.30 -0.08 -11.54
N GLU A 59 7.45 0.58 -11.46
CA GLU A 59 8.61 0.17 -10.66
C GLU A 59 8.89 1.24 -9.60
N TRP A 60 9.24 0.84 -8.38
CA TRP A 60 9.64 1.77 -7.32
C TRP A 60 10.99 2.42 -7.65
N ASP A 61 11.11 3.72 -7.36
CA ASP A 61 12.39 4.43 -7.41
C ASP A 61 13.28 3.99 -6.23
N ASP A 62 14.57 3.79 -6.47
CA ASP A 62 15.58 3.52 -5.45
C ASP A 62 15.62 4.63 -4.37
N ASP A 63 15.28 5.87 -4.76
CA ASP A 63 15.23 7.05 -3.88
C ASP A 63 13.85 7.29 -3.23
N VAL A 64 12.97 6.28 -3.20
CA VAL A 64 11.64 6.42 -2.58
C VAL A 64 11.74 6.83 -1.11
N ARG A 65 11.06 7.93 -0.77
CA ARG A 65 11.07 8.46 0.59
C ARG A 65 10.33 7.50 1.55
N PRO A 66 10.85 7.24 2.76
CA PRO A 66 10.21 6.36 3.74
C PRO A 66 8.76 6.76 4.08
N GLU A 67 8.44 8.05 3.98
CA GLU A 67 7.09 8.57 4.22
C GLU A 67 6.07 8.04 3.20
N ALA A 68 6.49 7.82 1.95
CA ALA A 68 5.61 7.26 0.91
C ALA A 68 5.19 5.80 1.22
N LEU A 69 6.01 5.08 1.98
CA LEU A 69 5.83 3.67 2.31
C LEU A 69 5.17 3.46 3.69
N ARG A 70 4.76 4.55 4.35
CA ARG A 70 4.40 4.53 5.78
C ARG A 70 3.00 3.97 6.03
N SER A 71 2.04 4.27 5.16
CA SER A 71 0.62 4.03 5.35
C SER A 71 -0.07 3.71 4.02
N ILE A 72 -1.28 3.14 4.07
CA ILE A 72 -2.10 2.86 2.87
C ILE A 72 -2.41 4.16 2.12
N GLU A 73 -2.68 5.23 2.86
CA GLU A 73 -2.90 6.56 2.29
C GLU A 73 -1.68 7.05 1.49
N SER A 74 -0.48 7.02 2.07
CA SER A 74 0.74 7.48 1.40
C SER A 74 1.10 6.63 0.18
N LEU A 75 0.88 5.32 0.25
CA LEU A 75 1.05 4.41 -0.89
C LEU A 75 0.06 4.74 -2.02
N ALA A 76 -1.20 5.00 -1.70
CA ALA A 76 -2.21 5.34 -2.69
C ALA A 76 -1.95 6.69 -3.37
N GLU A 77 -1.54 7.69 -2.59
CA GLU A 77 -1.14 9.00 -3.11
C GLU A 77 0.05 8.88 -4.08
N HIS A 78 1.02 8.02 -3.75
CA HIS A 78 2.17 7.78 -4.61
C HIS A 78 1.77 7.17 -5.96
N VAL A 79 0.95 6.10 -5.95
CA VAL A 79 0.47 5.45 -7.18
C VAL A 79 -0.32 6.43 -8.06
N VAL A 80 -1.20 7.23 -7.47
CA VAL A 80 -1.96 8.25 -8.21
C VAL A 80 -1.04 9.32 -8.79
N SER A 81 0.03 9.70 -8.08
CA SER A 81 1.00 10.68 -8.58
C SER A 81 1.79 10.21 -9.80
N ILE A 82 1.99 8.90 -9.96
CA ILE A 82 2.68 8.30 -11.12
C ILE A 82 1.72 8.02 -12.27
N SER A 83 0.45 7.74 -11.96
CA SER A 83 -0.59 7.41 -12.94
C SER A 83 -1.26 8.64 -13.58
N GLY A 84 -0.80 9.85 -13.23
CA GLY A 84 -1.37 11.14 -13.63
C GLY A 84 -0.66 11.82 -14.79
#